data_AF-A0A346PSG5-F1
#
_entry.id   AF-A0A346PSG5-F1
#
_cell.length_a   1.000
_cell.length_b   1.000
_cell.length_c   1.000
_cell.angle_alpha   90.00
_cell.angle_beta   90.00
_cell.angle_gamma   90.00
#
_symmetry.space_group_name_H-M   'P 1'
#
loop_
_entity.id
_entity.type
_entity.pdbx_description
1 polymer ?
#
loop_
_entity_poly.entity_id
_entity_poly.type
_entity_poly.pdbx_seq_one_letter_code
_entity_poly.pdbx_strand_id
1 'polypeptide(L)'
;MPARVNYHHPSDSQYSLTYVTQDRNEITASEEDSIIERYDLDEEFFVLYTNRGASGTVDDLDEDFEGALDEMSPQDRTITVRLLQIFEEIIEEKELEEEAKLEIYKQIEIERIPDAIVRVDWNRTAVDVAGQVMSTLILKHALPNANHRTSISMAQWYLESIETGFSFPNFATEAYEWKEWVNGYIVESKRLLTVRRNTTAFSLLAEWGCDIVQRKNGIEIALEEYDLDFTRSEAYQYYGDQHTELCTDFLIESVTRAGHDELIRADGIGKTEFVSYLEKAE
;
A
#
# COMPACT_ATOMS: atom_id res chain seq x y z
N MET A 1 11.49 -8.76 27.97
CA MET A 1 11.50 -8.26 26.58
C MET A 1 10.16 -8.61 25.99
N PRO A 2 9.52 -7.74 25.18
CA PRO A 2 8.24 -8.07 24.58
C PRO A 2 8.38 -9.33 23.72
N ALA A 3 7.41 -10.22 23.80
CA ALA A 3 7.33 -11.45 23.02
C ALA A 3 7.05 -11.11 21.54
N ARG A 4 7.75 -11.79 20.63
CA ARG A 4 7.82 -11.40 19.22
C ARG A 4 7.58 -12.58 18.29
N VAL A 5 6.78 -12.34 17.25
CA VAL A 5 6.59 -13.23 16.11
C VAL A 5 6.94 -12.47 14.84
N ASN A 6 7.62 -13.11 13.90
CA ASN A 6 7.94 -12.46 12.64
C ASN A 6 6.76 -12.55 11.67
N TYR A 7 6.42 -11.44 11.00
CA TYR A 7 5.46 -11.46 9.90
C TYR A 7 6.11 -11.94 8.60
N HIS A 8 7.39 -11.60 8.36
CA HIS A 8 8.16 -12.20 7.27
C HIS A 8 9.18 -13.16 7.87
N HIS A 9 9.38 -14.31 7.24
CA HIS A 9 10.31 -15.31 7.77
C HIS A 9 11.73 -14.73 7.92
N PRO A 10 12.44 -14.96 9.05
CA PRO A 10 13.71 -14.28 9.34
C PRO A 10 14.84 -14.65 8.36
N SER A 11 14.79 -15.84 7.78
CA SER A 11 15.78 -16.30 6.79
C SER A 11 15.44 -15.93 5.35
N ASP A 12 14.18 -15.58 5.05
CA ASP A 12 13.74 -15.23 3.70
C ASP A 12 12.51 -14.32 3.75
N SER A 13 12.71 -13.06 3.37
CA SER A 13 11.67 -12.04 3.43
C SER A 13 10.60 -12.14 2.34
N GLN A 14 10.71 -13.09 1.41
CA GLN A 14 9.64 -13.41 0.45
C GLN A 14 8.51 -14.21 1.11
N TYR A 15 8.84 -14.99 2.15
CA TYR A 15 7.87 -15.76 2.92
C TYR A 15 7.19 -14.87 3.97
N SER A 16 5.86 -14.87 3.98
CA SER A 16 5.07 -14.11 4.95
C SER A 16 4.05 -14.98 5.67
N LEU A 17 3.77 -14.61 6.92
CA LEU A 17 2.80 -15.25 7.78
C LEU A 17 1.46 -15.28 7.07
N THR A 18 0.95 -16.49 6.90
CA THR A 18 -0.32 -16.76 6.20
C THR A 18 -1.35 -17.37 7.14
N TYR A 19 -0.91 -18.16 8.12
CA TYR A 19 -1.79 -18.87 9.03
C TYR A 19 -1.08 -19.21 10.34
N VAL A 20 -1.86 -19.32 11.43
CA VAL A 20 -1.37 -19.66 12.77
C VAL A 20 -2.33 -20.68 13.40
N THR A 21 -1.80 -21.66 14.14
CA THR A 21 -2.61 -22.70 14.82
C THR A 21 -1.82 -23.35 15.96
N GLN A 22 -2.52 -23.90 16.95
CA GLN A 22 -1.93 -24.73 18.00
C GLN A 22 -1.84 -26.21 17.59
N ASP A 23 -2.58 -26.65 16.56
CA ASP A 23 -2.49 -28.01 16.04
C ASP A 23 -1.67 -28.05 14.75
N ARG A 24 -0.44 -28.56 14.87
CA ARG A 24 0.47 -28.76 13.73
C ARG A 24 -0.17 -29.56 12.59
N ASN A 25 -1.12 -30.45 12.87
CA ASN A 25 -1.76 -31.30 11.86
C ASN A 25 -2.78 -30.55 11.00
N GLU A 26 -3.25 -29.37 11.42
CA GLU A 26 -4.11 -28.50 10.60
C GLU A 26 -3.35 -27.88 9.41
N ILE A 27 -2.02 -27.80 9.50
CA ILE A 27 -1.18 -27.29 8.41
C ILE A 27 -0.89 -28.41 7.40
N THR A 28 -1.68 -28.45 6.33
CA THR A 28 -1.43 -29.29 5.14
C THR A 28 -0.69 -28.48 4.08
N ALA A 29 0.62 -28.31 4.24
CA ALA A 29 1.43 -27.53 3.31
C ALA A 29 2.26 -28.44 2.38
N SER A 30 2.40 -28.06 1.11
CA SER A 30 3.34 -28.68 0.17
C SER A 30 4.77 -28.21 0.49
N GLU A 31 5.71 -29.14 0.58
CA GLU A 31 7.09 -28.88 1.07
C GLU A 31 7.86 -27.84 0.23
N GLU A 32 7.47 -27.57 -1.03
CA GLU A 32 8.24 -26.72 -1.93
C GLU A 32 8.04 -25.20 -1.73
N ASP A 33 6.92 -24.75 -1.16
CA ASP A 33 6.56 -23.31 -1.07
C ASP A 33 6.06 -22.87 0.32
N SER A 34 6.44 -23.62 1.37
CA SER A 34 5.98 -23.33 2.72
C SER A 34 7.04 -23.57 3.78
N ILE A 35 7.05 -22.70 4.79
CA ILE A 35 7.90 -22.85 5.98
C ILE A 35 6.98 -22.85 7.20
N ILE A 36 7.19 -23.81 8.11
CA ILE A 36 6.44 -23.90 9.35
C ILE A 36 7.41 -23.73 10.50
N GLU A 37 7.21 -22.69 11.30
CA GLU A 37 7.96 -22.46 12.51
C GLU A 37 7.10 -22.73 13.74
N ARG A 38 7.73 -23.27 14.79
CA ARG A 38 7.12 -23.46 16.10
C ARG A 38 7.54 -22.30 17.00
N TYR A 39 6.58 -21.74 17.72
CA TYR A 39 6.76 -20.74 18.76
C TYR A 39 6.31 -21.32 20.09
N ASP A 40 6.99 -20.91 21.16
CA ASP A 40 6.71 -21.31 22.54
C ASP A 40 6.79 -20.03 23.38
N LEU A 41 5.64 -19.35 23.47
CA LEU A 41 5.47 -18.09 24.21
C LEU A 41 4.70 -18.40 25.50
N ASP A 42 3.54 -17.76 25.74
CA ASP A 42 2.65 -18.17 26.82
C ASP A 42 1.99 -19.52 26.50
N GLU A 43 1.68 -19.74 25.21
CA GLU A 43 1.21 -21.01 24.67
C GLU A 43 2.08 -21.47 23.49
N GLU A 44 2.12 -22.79 23.25
CA GLU A 44 2.77 -23.36 22.07
C GLU A 44 1.86 -23.20 20.83
N PHE A 45 2.43 -22.72 19.73
CA PHE A 45 1.74 -22.63 18.44
C PHE A 45 2.69 -22.75 17.26
N PHE A 46 2.11 -22.87 16.08
CA PHE A 46 2.79 -23.01 14.80
C PHE A 46 2.38 -21.89 13.86
N VAL A 47 3.35 -21.32 13.16
CA VAL A 47 3.17 -20.29 12.14
C VAL A 47 3.51 -20.88 10.78
N LEU A 48 2.56 -20.80 9.85
CA LEU A 48 2.76 -21.11 8.45
C LEU A 48 3.14 -19.83 7.70
N TYR A 49 4.34 -19.85 7.12
CA TYR A 49 4.79 -18.87 6.15
C TYR A 49 4.66 -19.44 4.75
N THR A 50 4.16 -18.63 3.81
CA THR A 50 4.11 -19.00 2.39
C THR A 50 4.67 -17.89 1.52
N ASN A 51 5.13 -18.26 0.32
CA ASN A 51 5.54 -17.32 -0.71
C ASN A 51 4.40 -16.98 -1.70
N ARG A 52 3.13 -17.18 -1.30
CA ARG A 52 1.96 -16.96 -2.19
C ARG A 52 1.67 -15.49 -2.54
N GLY A 53 2.62 -14.59 -2.27
CA GLY A 53 2.63 -13.21 -2.76
C GLY A 53 3.62 -12.96 -3.90
N ALA A 54 4.47 -13.95 -4.25
CA ALA A 54 5.40 -13.89 -5.37
C ALA A 54 4.92 -14.78 -6.53
N SER A 55 3.96 -14.31 -7.32
CA SER A 55 3.60 -15.01 -8.57
C SER A 55 3.44 -13.99 -9.69
N GLY A 56 4.53 -13.76 -10.40
CA GLY A 56 4.54 -13.08 -11.68
C GLY A 56 5.97 -12.86 -12.14
N THR A 57 6.31 -13.47 -13.27
CA THR A 57 7.54 -13.25 -14.03
C THR A 57 7.26 -12.25 -15.15
N VAL A 58 8.19 -11.35 -15.43
CA VAL A 58 8.09 -10.26 -16.44
C VAL A 58 7.66 -10.71 -17.85
N ASP A 59 7.69 -12.01 -18.15
CA ASP A 59 7.45 -12.60 -19.47
C ASP A 59 5.96 -12.83 -19.86
N ASP A 60 4.96 -12.38 -19.06
CA ASP A 60 3.51 -12.53 -19.38
C ASP A 60 2.78 -11.20 -19.65
N LEU A 61 3.51 -10.09 -19.85
CA LEU A 61 2.92 -8.86 -20.39
C LEU A 61 2.99 -8.95 -21.91
N ASP A 62 1.87 -9.18 -22.62
CA ASP A 62 1.75 -8.69 -24.01
C ASP A 62 0.35 -8.89 -24.65
N GLU A 63 -0.51 -9.83 -24.21
CA GLU A 63 -1.85 -10.02 -24.83
C GLU A 63 -3.06 -9.71 -23.92
N ASP A 64 -2.99 -9.95 -22.61
CA ASP A 64 -4.10 -9.68 -21.68
C ASP A 64 -4.23 -8.19 -21.29
N PHE A 65 -3.15 -7.43 -21.51
CA PHE A 65 -3.04 -6.05 -21.05
C PHE A 65 -3.84 -5.05 -21.90
N GLU A 66 -3.73 -5.14 -23.23
CA GLU A 66 -4.52 -4.30 -24.15
C GLU A 66 -6.02 -4.60 -24.01
N GLY A 67 -6.37 -5.89 -23.87
CA GLY A 67 -7.76 -6.31 -23.64
C GLY A 67 -8.35 -5.72 -22.37
N ALA A 68 -7.65 -5.82 -21.24
CA ALA A 68 -8.11 -5.25 -19.98
C ALA A 68 -8.20 -3.71 -20.01
N LEU A 69 -7.33 -3.01 -20.74
CA LEU A 69 -7.45 -1.55 -20.95
C LEU A 69 -8.64 -1.18 -21.85
N ASP A 70 -8.97 -2.00 -22.84
CA ASP A 70 -10.10 -1.77 -23.75
C ASP A 70 -11.46 -1.98 -23.07
N GLU A 71 -11.51 -2.81 -22.02
CA GLU A 71 -12.71 -3.00 -21.19
C GLU A 71 -12.98 -1.83 -20.22
N MET A 72 -11.98 -0.99 -19.96
CA MET A 72 -12.13 0.16 -19.05
C MET A 72 -12.95 1.28 -19.66
N SER A 73 -13.62 2.07 -18.80
CA SER A 73 -14.18 3.34 -19.25
C SER A 73 -13.05 4.26 -19.75
N PRO A 74 -13.29 5.16 -20.71
CA PRO A 74 -12.24 6.07 -21.20
C PRO A 74 -11.54 6.85 -20.08
N GLN A 75 -12.28 7.27 -19.06
CA GLN A 75 -11.73 7.98 -17.91
C GLN A 75 -10.86 7.09 -17.03
N ASP A 76 -11.29 5.86 -16.74
CA ASP A 76 -10.49 4.90 -15.96
C ASP A 76 -9.23 4.51 -16.72
N ARG A 77 -9.34 4.29 -18.03
CA ARG A 77 -8.21 3.99 -18.91
C ARG A 77 -7.16 5.09 -18.86
N THR A 78 -7.54 6.37 -18.98
CA THR A 78 -6.59 7.48 -18.90
C THR A 78 -5.87 7.53 -17.55
N ILE A 79 -6.60 7.37 -16.43
CA ILE A 79 -5.99 7.35 -15.10
C ILE A 79 -5.05 6.14 -14.94
N THR A 80 -5.46 4.96 -15.40
CA THR A 80 -4.66 3.74 -15.37
C THR A 80 -3.37 3.89 -16.18
N VAL A 81 -3.45 4.37 -17.43
CA VAL A 81 -2.27 4.59 -18.28
C VAL A 81 -1.30 5.55 -17.61
N ARG A 82 -1.79 6.65 -17.04
CA ARG A 82 -0.96 7.63 -16.33
C ARG A 82 -0.33 7.04 -15.06
N LEU A 83 -1.05 6.21 -14.33
CA LEU A 83 -0.50 5.49 -13.17
C LEU A 83 0.67 4.58 -13.57
N LEU A 84 0.54 3.89 -14.71
CA LEU A 84 1.57 2.99 -15.24
C LEU A 84 2.80 3.76 -15.72
N GLN A 85 2.62 4.91 -16.37
CA GLN A 85 3.73 5.79 -16.76
C GLN A 85 4.51 6.30 -15.55
N ILE A 86 3.81 6.77 -14.51
CA ILE A 86 4.45 7.15 -13.23
C ILE A 86 5.22 5.96 -12.64
N PHE A 87 4.63 4.76 -12.68
CA PHE A 87 5.28 3.57 -12.18
C PHE A 87 6.58 3.27 -12.96
N GLU A 88 6.53 3.29 -14.30
CA GLU A 88 7.70 3.10 -15.16
C GLU A 88 8.81 4.11 -14.86
N GLU A 89 8.48 5.41 -14.76
CA GLU A 89 9.44 6.46 -14.40
C GLU A 89 10.12 6.19 -13.05
N ILE A 90 9.36 5.76 -12.04
CA ILE A 90 9.90 5.41 -10.72
C ILE A 90 10.84 4.21 -10.79
N ILE A 91 10.52 3.21 -11.63
CA ILE A 91 11.41 2.06 -11.83
C ILE A 91 12.71 2.53 -12.49
N GLU A 92 12.63 3.28 -13.58
CA GLU A 92 13.80 3.77 -14.32
C GLU A 92 14.73 4.61 -13.43
N GLU A 93 14.17 5.55 -12.66
CA GLU A 93 14.95 6.36 -11.71
C GLU A 93 15.67 5.48 -10.69
N LYS A 94 14.97 4.48 -10.14
CA LYS A 94 15.53 3.50 -9.19
C LYS A 94 16.64 2.64 -9.78
N GLU A 95 16.49 2.17 -11.02
CA GLU A 95 17.53 1.38 -11.70
C GLU A 95 18.80 2.21 -11.92
N LEU A 96 18.64 3.50 -12.22
CA LEU A 96 19.76 4.44 -12.36
C LEU A 96 20.44 4.75 -11.01
N GLU A 97 19.68 4.89 -9.92
CA GLU A 97 20.22 5.16 -8.58
C GLU A 97 20.94 3.96 -7.96
N GLU A 98 20.39 2.75 -8.12
CA GLU A 98 20.85 1.55 -7.39
C GLU A 98 21.73 0.61 -8.25
N GLU A 99 21.98 0.94 -9.53
CA GLU A 99 22.66 0.09 -10.53
C GLU A 99 22.11 -1.35 -10.60
N ALA A 100 20.87 -1.54 -10.16
CA ALA A 100 20.22 -2.82 -10.02
C ALA A 100 18.76 -2.71 -10.47
N LYS A 101 18.30 -3.70 -11.24
CA LYS A 101 16.90 -3.78 -11.63
C LYS A 101 16.03 -4.05 -10.41
N LEU A 102 14.94 -3.31 -10.28
CA LEU A 102 13.94 -3.62 -9.25
C LEU A 102 13.31 -4.98 -9.57
N GLU A 103 13.42 -5.92 -8.63
CA GLU A 103 12.78 -7.23 -8.79
C GLU A 103 11.24 -7.06 -8.84
N ILE A 104 10.65 -7.47 -9.97
CA ILE A 104 9.22 -7.60 -10.14
C ILE A 104 8.83 -8.95 -9.56
N TYR A 105 8.11 -8.93 -8.44
CA TYR A 105 7.74 -10.15 -7.72
C TYR A 105 6.32 -10.63 -8.01
N LYS A 106 5.51 -9.86 -8.75
CA LYS A 106 4.16 -10.25 -9.19
C LYS A 106 3.75 -9.54 -10.48
N GLN A 107 2.70 -10.01 -11.15
CA GLN A 107 2.12 -9.28 -12.29
C GLN A 107 1.42 -8.00 -11.85
N ILE A 108 1.32 -7.04 -12.77
CA ILE A 108 0.45 -5.88 -12.61
C ILE A 108 -1.00 -6.34 -12.78
N GLU A 109 -1.83 -6.10 -11.77
CA GLU A 109 -3.26 -6.44 -11.77
C GLU A 109 -4.08 -5.21 -12.22
N ILE A 110 -3.95 -4.81 -13.50
CA ILE A 110 -4.52 -3.55 -14.01
C ILE A 110 -6.04 -3.47 -13.89
N GLU A 111 -6.73 -4.60 -13.99
CA GLU A 111 -8.17 -4.75 -13.83
C GLU A 111 -8.67 -4.34 -12.44
N ARG A 112 -7.77 -4.25 -11.45
CA ARG A 112 -8.09 -3.81 -10.08
C ARG A 112 -8.01 -2.30 -9.90
N ILE A 113 -7.46 -1.55 -10.86
CA ILE A 113 -7.31 -0.09 -10.78
C ILE A 113 -8.67 0.62 -10.87
N PRO A 114 -9.59 0.27 -11.81
CA PRO A 114 -10.93 0.87 -11.84
C PRO A 114 -11.70 0.71 -10.52
N ASP A 115 -11.55 -0.44 -9.86
CA ASP A 115 -12.15 -0.66 -8.53
C ASP A 115 -11.58 0.26 -7.43
N ALA A 116 -10.35 0.75 -7.59
CA ALA A 116 -9.78 1.76 -6.70
C ALA A 116 -10.46 3.10 -6.95
N ILE A 117 -10.50 3.52 -8.22
CA ILE A 117 -10.99 4.82 -8.68
C ILE A 117 -12.48 4.99 -8.34
N VAL A 118 -13.30 3.95 -8.49
CA VAL A 118 -14.75 4.02 -8.19
C VAL A 118 -15.07 4.30 -6.72
N ARG A 119 -14.11 4.07 -5.81
CA ARG A 119 -14.27 4.32 -4.37
C ARG A 119 -13.98 5.77 -3.97
N VAL A 120 -13.46 6.58 -4.89
CA VAL A 120 -13.18 7.99 -4.64
C VAL A 120 -14.46 8.81 -4.75
N ASP A 121 -14.79 9.51 -3.67
CA ASP A 121 -15.83 10.54 -3.63
C ASP A 121 -15.25 11.87 -4.10
N TRP A 122 -15.43 12.16 -5.39
CA TRP A 122 -14.92 13.36 -6.05
C TRP A 122 -15.60 14.67 -5.62
N ASN A 123 -16.61 14.63 -4.75
CA ASN A 123 -17.33 15.81 -4.26
C ASN A 123 -16.86 16.23 -2.85
N ARG A 124 -15.55 16.19 -2.62
CA ARG A 124 -14.90 16.51 -1.34
C ARG A 124 -13.91 17.66 -1.52
N THR A 125 -13.23 18.05 -0.44
CA THR A 125 -12.13 19.01 -0.54
C THR A 125 -10.98 18.42 -1.35
N ALA A 126 -10.11 19.29 -1.89
CA ALA A 126 -8.97 18.87 -2.69
C ALA A 126 -8.10 17.83 -1.98
N VAL A 127 -7.75 18.07 -0.71
CA VAL A 127 -6.94 17.14 0.09
C VAL A 127 -7.67 15.82 0.39
N ASP A 128 -8.98 15.85 0.59
CA ASP A 128 -9.78 14.64 0.82
C ASP A 128 -9.82 13.76 -0.43
N VAL A 129 -10.07 14.33 -1.61
CA VAL A 129 -10.09 13.57 -2.87
C VAL A 129 -8.70 12.99 -3.14
N ALA A 130 -7.65 13.79 -2.98
CA ALA A 130 -6.28 13.35 -3.16
C ALA A 130 -5.92 12.21 -2.17
N GLY A 131 -6.37 12.32 -0.91
CA GLY A 131 -6.15 11.30 0.13
C GLY A 131 -6.85 9.99 -0.20
N GLN A 132 -8.07 10.05 -0.74
CA GLN A 132 -8.80 8.88 -1.21
C GLN A 132 -8.16 8.25 -2.45
N VAL A 133 -7.73 9.05 -3.44
CA VAL A 133 -6.99 8.56 -4.61
C VAL A 133 -5.76 7.78 -4.15
N MET A 134 -4.94 8.38 -3.29
CA MET A 134 -3.75 7.76 -2.73
C MET A 134 -4.06 6.48 -1.96
N SER A 135 -5.02 6.53 -1.03
CA SER A 135 -5.37 5.41 -0.16
C SER A 135 -5.94 4.22 -0.93
N THR A 136 -6.90 4.47 -1.83
CA THR A 136 -7.58 3.41 -2.58
C THR A 136 -6.63 2.67 -3.53
N LEU A 137 -5.72 3.38 -4.18
CA LEU A 137 -4.68 2.79 -5.02
C LEU A 137 -3.71 1.93 -4.20
N ILE A 138 -3.23 2.42 -3.06
CA ILE A 138 -2.35 1.66 -2.14
C ILE A 138 -3.06 0.41 -1.61
N LEU A 139 -4.31 0.53 -1.17
CA LEU A 139 -5.11 -0.58 -0.64
C LEU A 139 -5.39 -1.65 -1.69
N LYS A 140 -5.60 -1.24 -2.94
CA LYS A 140 -5.79 -2.17 -4.07
C LYS A 140 -4.50 -2.87 -4.47
N HIS A 141 -3.35 -2.20 -4.31
CA HIS A 141 -2.02 -2.78 -4.47
C HIS A 141 -1.86 -3.49 -5.82
N ALA A 142 -2.28 -2.83 -6.91
CA ALA A 142 -2.30 -3.41 -8.25
C ALA A 142 -0.88 -3.62 -8.82
N LEU A 143 0.07 -2.77 -8.45
CA LEU A 143 1.44 -2.79 -8.96
C LEU A 143 2.29 -3.83 -8.19
N PRO A 144 3.35 -4.39 -8.80
CA PRO A 144 4.28 -5.27 -8.11
C PRO A 144 4.96 -4.55 -6.96
N ASN A 145 5.72 -3.50 -7.25
CA ASN A 145 6.40 -2.71 -6.24
C ASN A 145 5.95 -1.24 -6.38
N ALA A 146 6.61 -0.34 -5.64
CA ALA A 146 6.38 1.11 -5.71
C ALA A 146 4.94 1.63 -5.48
N ASN A 147 3.95 0.81 -5.10
CA ASN A 147 2.55 1.22 -4.88
C ASN A 147 2.40 2.53 -4.08
N HIS A 148 3.13 2.68 -2.97
CA HIS A 148 3.15 3.93 -2.19
C HIS A 148 3.63 5.12 -3.02
N ARG A 149 4.80 5.02 -3.66
CA ARG A 149 5.40 6.12 -4.43
C ARG A 149 4.51 6.50 -5.61
N THR A 150 4.05 5.53 -6.39
CA THR A 150 3.18 5.78 -7.54
C THR A 150 1.85 6.42 -7.12
N SER A 151 1.25 5.98 -6.01
CA SER A 151 -0.02 6.56 -5.52
C SER A 151 0.17 7.97 -4.97
N ILE A 152 1.32 8.26 -4.35
CA ILE A 152 1.69 9.61 -3.92
C ILE A 152 1.82 10.54 -5.13
N SER A 153 2.54 10.12 -6.18
CA SER A 153 2.69 10.92 -7.40
C SER A 153 1.35 11.16 -8.10
N MET A 154 0.45 10.18 -8.11
CA MET A 154 -0.90 10.36 -8.66
C MET A 154 -1.71 11.39 -7.85
N ALA A 155 -1.63 11.35 -6.51
CA ALA A 155 -2.26 12.34 -5.65
C ALA A 155 -1.64 13.74 -5.79
N GLN A 156 -0.33 13.82 -6.01
CA GLN A 156 0.35 15.06 -6.37
C GLN A 156 -0.23 15.65 -7.66
N TRP A 157 -0.32 14.86 -8.73
CA TRP A 157 -0.90 15.33 -10.00
C TRP A 157 -2.34 15.78 -9.85
N TYR A 158 -3.13 15.12 -9.01
CA TYR A 158 -4.46 15.58 -8.67
C TYR A 158 -4.43 16.97 -8.01
N LEU A 159 -3.57 17.21 -7.01
CA LEU A 159 -3.48 18.53 -6.37
C LEU A 159 -2.94 19.62 -7.32
N GLU A 160 -1.97 19.28 -8.18
CA GLU A 160 -1.41 20.20 -9.19
C GLU A 160 -2.46 20.61 -10.24
N SER A 161 -3.40 19.71 -10.56
CA SER A 161 -4.49 19.98 -11.50
C SER A 161 -5.49 21.06 -11.06
N ILE A 162 -5.42 21.50 -9.81
CA ILE A 162 -6.27 22.55 -9.22
C ILE A 162 -5.70 23.96 -9.53
N GLU A 163 -4.55 24.05 -10.22
CA GLU A 163 -3.96 25.29 -10.74
C GLU A 163 -3.68 26.37 -9.67
N THR A 164 -3.44 25.96 -8.41
CA THR A 164 -3.05 26.88 -7.32
C THR A 164 -1.57 27.29 -7.38
N GLY A 165 -0.79 26.68 -8.27
CA GLY A 165 0.66 26.77 -8.29
C GLY A 165 1.35 25.83 -7.31
N PHE A 166 0.60 24.95 -6.64
CA PHE A 166 1.15 23.90 -5.81
C PHE A 166 2.11 23.01 -6.60
N SER A 167 3.19 22.62 -5.96
CA SER A 167 4.06 21.55 -6.40
C SER A 167 4.53 20.79 -5.16
N PHE A 168 4.59 19.47 -5.26
CA PHE A 168 5.00 18.65 -4.13
C PHE A 168 6.47 18.91 -3.80
N PRO A 169 6.86 19.01 -2.51
CA PRO A 169 8.26 19.14 -2.16
C PRO A 169 9.06 17.91 -2.60
N ASN A 170 10.22 18.11 -3.25
CA ASN A 170 11.05 17.02 -3.75
C ASN A 170 11.31 15.95 -2.67
N PHE A 171 11.01 14.69 -2.97
CA PHE A 171 11.30 13.56 -2.07
C PHE A 171 12.80 13.35 -1.83
N ALA A 172 13.64 13.83 -2.76
CA ALA A 172 15.10 13.86 -2.67
C ALA A 172 15.65 15.14 -2.01
N THR A 173 14.94 15.73 -1.05
CA THR A 173 15.47 16.87 -0.29
C THR A 173 16.47 16.40 0.78
N GLU A 174 17.57 17.13 0.96
CA GLU A 174 18.55 16.91 2.03
C GLU A 174 17.97 17.19 3.43
N ALA A 175 16.74 17.73 3.51
CA ALA A 175 16.07 18.06 4.75
C ALA A 175 15.69 16.79 5.52
N TYR A 176 16.49 16.47 6.54
CA TYR A 176 16.31 15.32 7.41
C TYR A 176 14.88 15.18 7.94
N GLU A 177 14.24 16.29 8.32
CA GLU A 177 12.86 16.33 8.85
C GLU A 177 11.80 15.90 7.82
N TRP A 178 11.99 16.19 6.54
CA TRP A 178 11.06 15.78 5.48
C TRP A 178 11.12 14.26 5.27
N LYS A 179 12.34 13.73 5.18
CA LYS A 179 12.59 12.29 5.03
C LYS A 179 12.08 11.49 6.23
N GLU A 180 12.29 11.99 7.45
CA GLU A 180 11.80 11.36 8.67
C GLU A 180 10.26 11.29 8.70
N TRP A 181 9.59 12.40 8.38
CA TRP A 181 8.13 12.45 8.36
C TRP A 181 7.51 11.54 7.28
N VAL A 182 8.02 11.57 6.04
CA VAL A 182 7.57 10.65 4.97
C VAL A 182 7.80 9.19 5.37
N ASN A 183 8.93 8.88 5.99
CA ASN A 183 9.21 7.53 6.50
C ASN A 183 8.23 7.13 7.60
N GLY A 184 7.88 8.05 8.51
CA GLY A 184 6.86 7.84 9.54
C GLY A 184 5.50 7.46 8.93
N TYR A 185 5.04 8.22 7.94
CA TYR A 185 3.83 7.91 7.17
C TYR A 185 3.90 6.51 6.52
N ILE A 186 5.00 6.20 5.81
CA ILE A 186 5.17 4.92 5.10
C ILE A 186 5.15 3.74 6.09
N VAL A 187 5.79 3.89 7.25
CA VAL A 187 5.80 2.86 8.31
C VAL A 187 4.38 2.61 8.80
N GLU A 188 3.64 3.67 9.14
CA GLU A 188 2.28 3.53 9.68
C GLU A 188 1.30 2.97 8.64
N SER A 189 1.37 3.43 7.39
CA SER A 189 0.59 2.85 6.29
C SER A 189 0.85 1.35 6.16
N LYS A 190 2.12 0.91 6.24
CA LYS A 190 2.47 -0.53 6.18
C LYS A 190 1.95 -1.33 7.37
N ARG A 191 1.87 -0.73 8.58
CA ARG A 191 1.27 -1.38 9.75
C ARG A 191 -0.23 -1.58 9.55
N LEU A 192 -0.97 -0.51 9.23
CA LEU A 192 -2.41 -0.58 8.94
C LEU A 192 -2.72 -1.62 7.86
N LEU A 193 -1.97 -1.63 6.75
CA LEU A 193 -2.15 -2.61 5.68
C LEU A 193 -1.91 -4.06 6.13
N THR A 194 -0.96 -4.27 7.05
CA THR A 194 -0.61 -5.59 7.56
C THR A 194 -1.67 -6.07 8.56
N VAL A 195 -2.06 -5.22 9.52
CA VAL A 195 -3.10 -5.53 10.52
C VAL A 195 -4.44 -5.81 9.82
N ARG A 196 -4.84 -4.94 8.88
CA ARG A 196 -6.08 -5.08 8.09
C ARG A 196 -6.26 -6.45 7.44
N ARG A 197 -5.17 -7.08 7.00
CA ARG A 197 -5.20 -8.38 6.31
C ARG A 197 -5.13 -9.58 7.27
N ASN A 198 -4.72 -9.36 8.51
CA ASN A 198 -4.30 -10.41 9.44
C ASN A 198 -4.99 -10.33 10.80
N THR A 199 -6.10 -9.59 10.96
CA THR A 199 -6.75 -9.39 12.27
C THR A 199 -7.01 -10.69 13.02
N THR A 200 -7.57 -11.71 12.36
CA THR A 200 -7.81 -13.02 12.98
C THR A 200 -6.51 -13.70 13.44
N ALA A 201 -5.48 -13.72 12.60
CA ALA A 201 -4.21 -14.32 12.98
C ALA A 201 -3.54 -13.54 14.12
N PHE A 202 -3.61 -12.22 14.10
CA PHE A 202 -3.01 -11.36 15.12
C PHE A 202 -3.76 -11.44 16.44
N SER A 203 -5.09 -11.57 16.42
CA SER A 203 -5.92 -11.83 17.60
C SER A 203 -5.46 -13.12 18.30
N LEU A 204 -5.34 -14.22 17.54
CA LEU A 204 -4.83 -15.49 18.07
C LEU A 204 -3.39 -15.39 18.60
N LEU A 205 -2.51 -14.69 17.88
CA LEU A 205 -1.14 -14.47 18.35
C LEU A 205 -1.11 -13.71 19.69
N ALA A 206 -1.95 -12.68 19.84
CA ALA A 206 -2.07 -11.93 21.09
C ALA A 206 -2.59 -12.82 22.22
N GLU A 207 -3.60 -13.65 21.96
CA GLU A 207 -4.12 -14.65 22.90
C GLU A 207 -3.04 -15.65 23.35
N TRP A 208 -2.11 -16.03 22.46
CA TRP A 208 -1.02 -16.97 22.75
C TRP A 208 0.27 -16.30 23.27
N GLY A 209 0.18 -15.04 23.69
CA GLY A 209 1.27 -14.33 24.38
C GLY A 209 2.25 -13.59 23.47
N CYS A 210 1.87 -13.27 22.23
CA CYS A 210 2.66 -12.37 21.36
C CYS A 210 2.31 -10.91 21.64
N ASP A 211 3.32 -10.08 21.93
CA ASP A 211 3.13 -8.63 22.09
C ASP A 211 3.33 -7.88 20.77
N ILE A 212 4.31 -8.32 19.97
CA ILE A 212 4.79 -7.59 18.79
C ILE A 212 4.92 -8.53 17.60
N VAL A 213 4.31 -8.12 16.48
CA VAL A 213 4.56 -8.72 15.17
C VAL A 213 5.63 -7.91 14.43
N GLN A 214 6.76 -8.53 14.12
CA GLN A 214 7.89 -7.87 13.45
C GLN A 214 7.86 -8.09 11.94
N ARG A 215 7.74 -7.01 11.19
CA ARG A 215 7.79 -6.99 9.73
C ARG A 215 9.22 -6.67 9.26
N LYS A 216 9.52 -7.00 7.99
CA LYS A 216 10.80 -6.64 7.36
C LYS A 216 11.10 -5.14 7.47
N ASN A 217 12.40 -4.81 7.44
CA ASN A 217 12.93 -3.45 7.61
C ASN A 217 12.65 -2.84 8.99
N GLY A 218 12.50 -3.66 10.03
CA GLY A 218 12.38 -3.20 11.41
C GLY A 218 11.04 -2.56 11.77
N ILE A 219 9.99 -2.77 10.96
CA ILE A 219 8.65 -2.27 11.27
C ILE A 219 8.03 -3.19 12.33
N GLU A 220 7.83 -2.66 13.53
CA GLU A 220 7.19 -3.37 14.64
C GLU A 220 5.70 -2.99 14.72
N ILE A 221 4.82 -3.97 14.88
CA ILE A 221 3.38 -3.82 15.10
C ILE A 221 3.11 -4.30 16.53
N ALA A 222 2.86 -3.37 17.46
CA ALA A 222 2.44 -3.72 18.82
C ALA A 222 0.96 -4.09 18.79
N LEU A 223 0.62 -5.35 19.11
CA LEU A 223 -0.74 -5.86 18.93
C LEU A 223 -1.76 -5.15 19.82
N GLU A 224 -1.35 -4.65 20.99
CA GLU A 224 -2.19 -3.88 21.91
C GLU A 224 -2.68 -2.53 21.38
N GLU A 225 -2.03 -1.99 20.34
CA GLU A 225 -2.41 -0.70 19.74
C GLU A 225 -3.57 -0.84 18.74
N TYR A 226 -3.98 -2.07 18.41
CA TYR A 226 -4.96 -2.39 17.37
C TYR A 226 -6.15 -3.14 17.95
N ASP A 227 -7.35 -2.83 17.44
CA ASP A 227 -8.53 -3.64 17.68
C ASP A 227 -8.52 -4.85 16.72
N LEU A 228 -8.39 -6.04 17.28
CA LEU A 228 -8.22 -7.30 16.55
C LEU A 228 -9.50 -8.16 16.56
N ASP A 229 -10.55 -7.71 17.26
CA ASP A 229 -11.81 -8.47 17.44
C ASP A 229 -12.77 -8.32 16.25
N PHE A 230 -12.34 -7.62 15.20
CA PHE A 230 -13.12 -7.47 13.97
C PHE A 230 -13.19 -8.75 13.15
N THR A 231 -14.36 -9.01 12.57
CA THR A 231 -14.45 -9.91 11.42
C THR A 231 -13.58 -9.39 10.27
N ARG A 232 -13.20 -10.26 9.34
CA ARG A 232 -12.39 -9.85 8.18
C ARG A 232 -13.01 -8.69 7.40
N SER A 233 -14.33 -8.68 7.20
CA SER A 233 -15.02 -7.59 6.51
C SER A 233 -14.95 -6.27 7.27
N GLU A 234 -15.18 -6.31 8.59
CA GLU A 234 -15.10 -5.11 9.44
C GLU A 234 -13.68 -4.57 9.49
N ALA A 235 -12.67 -5.43 9.65
CA ALA A 235 -11.27 -5.04 9.60
C ALA A 235 -10.90 -4.38 8.27
N TYR A 236 -11.37 -4.94 7.16
CA TYR A 236 -11.12 -4.40 5.82
C TYR A 236 -11.72 -3.01 5.61
N GLN A 237 -12.86 -2.73 6.25
CA GLN A 237 -13.50 -1.42 6.23
C GLN A 237 -12.80 -0.47 7.21
N TYR A 238 -12.79 -0.80 8.50
CA TYR A 238 -12.25 0.04 9.58
C TYR A 238 -10.80 0.47 9.32
N TYR A 239 -9.90 -0.47 9.07
CA TYR A 239 -8.50 -0.12 8.78
C TYR A 239 -8.30 0.45 7.38
N GLY A 240 -9.27 0.29 6.47
CA GLY A 240 -9.28 1.00 5.19
C GLY A 240 -9.63 2.47 5.35
N ASP A 241 -10.58 2.78 6.23
CA ASP A 241 -10.98 4.15 6.57
C ASP A 241 -9.84 4.85 7.32
N GLN A 242 -9.25 4.20 8.32
CA GLN A 242 -8.04 4.69 9.03
C GLN A 242 -6.86 4.95 8.07
N HIS A 243 -6.66 4.08 7.08
CA HIS A 243 -5.62 4.29 6.06
C HIS A 243 -5.94 5.51 5.18
N THR A 244 -7.22 5.77 4.91
CA THR A 244 -7.65 6.95 4.16
C THR A 244 -7.42 8.23 4.96
N GLU A 245 -7.76 8.23 6.25
CA GLU A 245 -7.46 9.35 7.15
C GLU A 245 -5.95 9.61 7.21
N LEU A 246 -5.12 8.57 7.37
CA LEU A 246 -3.66 8.69 7.36
C LEU A 246 -3.13 9.31 6.04
N CYS A 247 -3.68 8.90 4.89
CA CYS A 247 -3.32 9.49 3.60
C CYS A 247 -3.75 10.95 3.47
N THR A 248 -4.95 11.30 3.95
CA THR A 248 -5.43 12.69 3.97
C THR A 248 -4.58 13.56 4.87
N ASP A 249 -4.24 13.11 6.08
CA ASP A 249 -3.37 13.83 7.01
C ASP A 249 -1.97 14.05 6.43
N PHE A 250 -1.44 13.04 5.73
CA PHE A 250 -0.18 13.16 5.00
C PHE A 250 -0.24 14.28 3.94
N LEU A 251 -1.35 14.39 3.21
CA LEU A 251 -1.51 15.43 2.18
C LEU A 251 -1.79 16.81 2.76
N ILE A 252 -2.54 16.90 3.87
CA ILE A 252 -2.73 18.15 4.62
C ILE A 252 -1.36 18.72 5.03
N GLU A 253 -0.52 17.90 5.66
CA GLU A 253 0.81 18.33 6.07
C GLU A 253 1.70 18.66 4.86
N SER A 254 1.56 17.92 3.75
CA SER A 254 2.28 18.20 2.49
C SER A 254 1.97 19.60 1.95
N VAL A 255 0.68 19.94 1.82
CA VAL A 255 0.25 21.23 1.28
C VAL A 255 0.57 22.38 2.25
N THR A 256 0.45 22.16 3.57
CA THR A 256 0.84 23.15 4.57
C THR A 256 2.34 23.45 4.51
N ARG A 257 3.19 22.43 4.41
CA ARG A 257 4.65 22.62 4.27
C ARG A 257 5.03 23.33 2.97
N ALA A 258 4.26 23.13 1.90
CA ALA A 258 4.44 23.83 0.64
C ALA A 258 3.87 25.26 0.65
N GLY A 259 3.18 25.68 1.72
CA GLY A 259 2.56 27.00 1.83
C GLY A 259 1.23 27.14 1.09
N HIS A 260 0.55 26.02 0.83
CA HIS A 260 -0.70 25.92 0.07
C HIS A 260 -1.89 25.48 0.95
N ASP A 261 -2.04 26.08 2.13
CA ASP A 261 -3.12 25.77 3.09
C ASP A 261 -4.53 25.96 2.51
N GLU A 262 -4.67 26.75 1.45
CA GLU A 262 -5.94 26.93 0.74
C GLU A 262 -6.50 25.61 0.19
N LEU A 263 -5.64 24.66 -0.18
CA LEU A 263 -6.07 23.34 -0.69
C LEU A 263 -6.77 22.50 0.36
N ILE A 264 -6.56 22.76 1.65
CA ILE A 264 -7.24 22.05 2.74
C ILE A 264 -8.75 22.36 2.74
N ARG A 265 -9.14 23.55 2.27
CA ARG A 265 -10.53 24.03 2.30
C ARG A 265 -11.14 24.21 0.91
N ALA A 266 -10.33 24.23 -0.14
CA ALA A 266 -10.81 24.31 -1.51
C ALA A 266 -11.60 23.05 -1.87
N ASP A 267 -12.68 23.24 -2.60
CA ASP A 267 -13.38 22.12 -3.24
C ASP A 267 -12.41 21.42 -4.21
N GLY A 268 -12.42 20.09 -4.20
CA GLY A 268 -11.68 19.30 -5.17
C GLY A 268 -12.30 19.39 -6.56
N ILE A 269 -11.51 19.10 -7.59
CA ILE A 269 -12.02 18.93 -8.95
C ILE A 269 -12.61 17.52 -9.15
N GLY A 270 -13.55 17.42 -10.08
CA GLY A 270 -14.18 16.15 -10.43
C GLY A 270 -13.29 15.22 -11.26
N LYS A 271 -13.65 13.93 -11.33
CA LYS A 271 -12.93 12.93 -12.13
C LYS A 271 -12.70 13.37 -13.58
N THR A 272 -13.71 13.96 -14.21
CA THR A 272 -13.63 14.43 -15.60
C THR A 272 -12.59 15.54 -15.77
N GLU A 273 -12.55 16.50 -14.85
CA GLU A 273 -11.60 17.61 -14.89
C GLU A 273 -10.17 17.10 -14.66
N PHE A 274 -10.00 16.17 -13.72
CA PHE A 274 -8.72 15.52 -13.48
C PHE A 274 -8.23 14.75 -14.73
N VAL A 275 -9.10 13.98 -15.38
CA VAL A 275 -8.76 13.30 -16.65
C VAL A 275 -8.36 14.30 -17.72
N SER A 276 -9.07 15.43 -17.86
CA SER A 276 -8.70 16.48 -18.81
C SER A 276 -7.35 17.14 -18.52
N TYR A 277 -6.92 17.19 -17.25
CA TYR A 277 -5.58 17.62 -16.89
C TYR A 277 -4.54 16.58 -17.32
N LEU A 278 -4.79 15.31 -16.99
CA LEU A 278 -3.91 14.19 -17.35
C LEU A 278 -3.68 14.07 -18.86
N GLU A 279 -4.69 14.30 -19.69
CA GLU A 279 -4.57 14.29 -21.16
C GLU A 279 -3.70 15.43 -21.70
N LYS A 280 -3.60 16.55 -20.99
CA LYS A 280 -2.80 17.73 -21.41
C LYS A 280 -1.36 17.70 -20.91
N ALA A 281 -1.07 16.90 -19.89
CA ALA A 281 0.28 16.73 -19.35
C ALA A 281 1.17 15.82 -20.22
N GLU A 282 0.70 15.44 -21.41
CA GLU A 282 1.38 14.66 -22.45
C GLU A 282 2.28 15.54 -23.33
#